data_AF-A0A261UJ08-F1
#
_entry.id   AF-A0A261UJ08-F1
#
_cell.length_a   1.000
_cell.length_b   1.000
_cell.length_c   1.000
_cell.angle_alpha   90.00
_cell.angle_beta   90.00
_cell.angle_gamma   90.00
#
_symmetry.space_group_name_H-M   'P 1'
#
loop_
_entity.id
_entity.type
_entity.pdbx_description
1 polymer ?
#
loop_
_entity_poly.entity_id
_entity_poly.type
_entity_poly.pdbx_seq_one_letter_code
_entity_poly.pdbx_strand_id
1 'polypeptide(L)'
;MPVSFVAAGENTYKADVVIDRFLDEDYFGQGICHWSIVGITVELHHSKVMFSPALYNDDLLAGKKVTRFFSLRSYGHAENERIDIGAMDANAFGNPYATFSISMQAERAASNASPSMGAAGFQGDWVYQQTCGWRHAAGVSLKVRDGKATGNWSDGSGRGIGEQGSLQGDIRDGKLYAHFCTDSPEQMASDVGCTNFDTTQADYFVLRGDQLDWYQPWGKKNVKYLTLHRKIAGKRTPTDNRCEGEQ
;
A
#
# COMPACT_ATOMS: atom_id res chain seq x y z
N MET A 1 -13.66 -1.55 2.29
CA MET A 1 -12.88 -1.17 1.09
C MET A 1 -13.49 -1.84 -0.11
N PRO A 2 -13.77 -1.15 -1.22
CA PRO A 2 -14.32 -1.80 -2.41
C PRO A 2 -13.25 -2.69 -3.04
N VAL A 3 -13.65 -3.92 -3.39
CA VAL A 3 -12.83 -4.94 -4.02
C VAL A 3 -13.49 -5.33 -5.33
N SER A 4 -12.74 -5.33 -6.43
CA SER A 4 -13.26 -5.62 -7.77
C SER A 4 -13.05 -7.08 -8.13
N PHE A 5 -14.13 -7.79 -8.43
CA PHE A 5 -14.08 -9.18 -8.88
C PHE A 5 -13.85 -9.27 -10.39
N VAL A 6 -12.98 -10.20 -10.79
CA VAL A 6 -12.71 -10.59 -12.18
C VAL A 6 -13.17 -12.03 -12.37
N ALA A 7 -13.87 -12.31 -13.47
CA ALA A 7 -14.28 -13.66 -13.82
C ALA A 7 -13.03 -14.52 -14.12
N ALA A 8 -12.94 -15.69 -13.51
CA ALA A 8 -11.81 -16.62 -13.64
C ALA A 8 -12.21 -17.99 -14.20
N GLY A 9 -13.47 -18.15 -14.61
CA GLY A 9 -14.03 -19.38 -15.15
C GLY A 9 -15.55 -19.41 -15.00
N GLU A 10 -16.15 -20.56 -15.27
CA GLU A 10 -17.58 -20.76 -15.04
C GLU A 10 -17.88 -20.66 -13.53
N ASN A 11 -18.78 -19.75 -13.15
CA ASN A 11 -19.20 -19.50 -11.76
C ASN A 11 -18.05 -19.22 -10.77
N THR A 12 -16.89 -18.77 -11.27
CA THR A 12 -15.70 -18.52 -10.46
C THR A 12 -15.22 -17.09 -10.66
N TYR A 13 -15.05 -16.37 -9.55
CA TYR A 13 -14.60 -14.99 -9.52
C TYR A 13 -13.42 -14.86 -8.57
N LYS A 14 -12.46 -14.01 -8.93
CA LYS A 14 -11.28 -13.72 -8.11
C LYS A 14 -11.16 -12.23 -7.88
N ALA A 15 -10.61 -11.87 -6.73
CA ALA A 15 -10.25 -10.49 -6.44
C ALA A 15 -9.04 -10.46 -5.50
N ASP A 16 -8.18 -9.46 -5.71
CA ASP A 16 -7.02 -9.23 -4.85
C ASP A 16 -7.38 -8.28 -3.71
N VAL A 17 -6.97 -8.64 -2.49
CA VAL A 17 -7.23 -7.84 -1.28
C VAL A 17 -5.93 -7.63 -0.53
N VAL A 18 -5.63 -6.36 -0.25
CA VAL A 18 -4.49 -5.94 0.57
C VAL A 18 -4.97 -5.83 2.01
N ILE A 19 -4.58 -6.81 2.85
CA ILE A 19 -5.10 -6.96 4.23
C ILE A 19 -4.44 -6.02 5.25
N ASP A 20 -3.28 -5.45 4.91
CA ASP A 20 -2.44 -4.57 5.73
C ASP A 20 -2.49 -3.10 5.27
N ARG A 21 -3.58 -2.72 4.59
CA ARG A 21 -3.71 -1.35 4.06
C ARG A 21 -3.88 -0.29 5.16
N PHE A 22 -4.36 -0.68 6.34
CA PHE A 22 -4.36 0.18 7.53
C PHE A 22 -3.12 -0.13 8.35
N LEU A 23 -2.30 0.90 8.59
CA LEU A 23 -1.03 0.76 9.27
C LEU A 23 -1.22 0.92 10.77
N ASP A 24 -0.34 0.29 11.52
CA ASP A 24 -0.29 0.51 12.96
C ASP A 24 0.29 1.90 13.26
N GLU A 25 -0.58 2.89 13.44
CA GLU A 25 -0.21 4.29 13.63
C GLU A 25 -1.09 4.95 14.71
N ASP A 26 -0.57 6.03 15.32
CA ASP A 26 -1.33 6.86 16.24
C ASP A 26 -2.15 7.89 15.46
N TYR A 27 -3.33 7.47 14.99
CA TYR A 27 -4.20 8.31 14.16
C TYR A 27 -4.83 9.49 14.92
N PHE A 28 -4.89 9.42 16.25
CA PHE A 28 -5.69 10.35 17.07
C PHE A 28 -4.91 11.01 18.22
N GLY A 29 -3.59 10.77 18.31
CA GLY A 29 -2.74 11.26 19.40
C GLY A 29 -3.00 10.56 20.74
N GLN A 30 -3.50 9.32 20.71
CA GLN A 30 -3.90 8.54 21.90
C GLN A 30 -3.12 7.23 22.05
N GLY A 31 -2.07 7.03 21.25
CA GLY A 31 -1.31 5.79 21.16
C GLY A 31 -1.54 5.02 19.87
N ILE A 32 -0.68 4.04 19.60
CA ILE A 32 -0.66 3.28 18.35
C ILE A 32 -1.95 2.44 18.23
N CYS A 33 -2.73 2.68 17.17
CA CYS A 33 -3.84 1.82 16.81
C CYS A 33 -3.30 0.59 16.08
N HIS A 34 -3.53 -0.61 16.62
CA HIS A 34 -3.21 -1.85 15.93
C HIS A 34 -4.42 -2.32 15.11
N TRP A 35 -4.28 -2.38 13.78
CA TRP A 35 -5.40 -2.73 12.91
C TRP A 35 -5.34 -4.20 12.48
N SER A 36 -6.51 -4.84 12.45
CA SER A 36 -6.67 -6.18 11.88
C SER A 36 -7.98 -6.25 11.09
N ILE A 37 -7.93 -6.86 9.92
CA ILE A 37 -9.13 -7.11 9.12
C ILE A 37 -10.02 -8.12 9.86
N VAL A 38 -11.27 -7.77 10.16
CA VAL A 38 -12.19 -8.68 10.85
C VAL A 38 -12.81 -9.71 9.90
N GLY A 39 -12.98 -9.36 8.63
CA GLY A 39 -13.46 -10.27 7.60
C GLY A 39 -13.71 -9.57 6.27
N ILE A 40 -13.97 -10.36 5.25
CA ILE A 40 -14.34 -9.93 3.90
C ILE A 40 -15.74 -10.47 3.61
N THR A 41 -16.64 -9.59 3.16
CA THR A 41 -17.97 -9.96 2.66
C THR A 41 -17.97 -9.87 1.14
N VAL A 42 -18.61 -10.84 0.49
CA VAL A 42 -18.86 -10.80 -0.96
C VAL A 42 -20.31 -10.43 -1.18
N GLU A 43 -20.59 -9.43 -2.01
CA GLU A 43 -21.96 -9.02 -2.34
C GLU A 43 -22.33 -9.53 -3.73
N LEU A 44 -23.33 -10.40 -3.82
CA LEU A 44 -23.88 -10.89 -5.08
C LEU A 44 -25.36 -10.56 -5.16
N HIS A 45 -25.81 -10.03 -6.29
CA HIS A 45 -27.19 -9.56 -6.46
C HIS A 45 -27.96 -10.47 -7.42
N HIS A 46 -29.17 -10.87 -7.01
CA HIS A 46 -30.16 -11.50 -7.89
C HIS A 46 -31.55 -10.95 -7.58
N SER A 47 -32.17 -10.30 -8.56
CA SER A 47 -33.45 -9.59 -8.36
C SER A 47 -33.35 -8.65 -7.15
N LYS A 48 -34.28 -8.74 -6.19
CA LYS A 48 -34.29 -7.93 -4.96
C LYS A 48 -33.42 -8.48 -3.82
N VAL A 49 -32.67 -9.55 -4.05
CA VAL A 49 -31.91 -10.22 -2.98
C VAL A 49 -30.42 -10.00 -3.15
N MET A 50 -29.78 -9.60 -2.05
CA MET A 50 -28.32 -9.53 -1.93
C MET A 50 -27.82 -10.71 -1.10
N PHE A 51 -26.96 -11.53 -1.68
CA PHE A 51 -26.23 -12.57 -0.96
C PHE A 51 -24.94 -11.97 -0.40
N SER A 52 -24.73 -12.10 0.90
CA SER A 52 -23.59 -11.52 1.63
C SER A 52 -22.85 -12.53 2.50
N PRO A 53 -22.31 -13.62 1.94
CA PRO A 53 -21.49 -14.54 2.71
C PRO A 53 -20.16 -13.86 3.12
N ALA A 54 -19.69 -14.17 4.33
CA ALA A 54 -18.47 -13.62 4.91
C ALA A 54 -17.36 -14.66 5.10
N LEU A 55 -16.12 -14.24 4.86
CA LEU A 55 -14.89 -14.94 5.21
C LEU A 55 -14.20 -14.15 6.34
N TYR A 56 -14.27 -14.66 7.57
CA TYR A 56 -13.71 -13.99 8.75
C TYR A 56 -12.19 -14.18 8.87
N ASN A 57 -11.54 -13.34 9.69
CA ASN A 57 -10.08 -13.28 9.85
C ASN A 57 -9.42 -14.66 9.98
N ASP A 58 -9.88 -15.50 10.91
CA ASP A 58 -9.25 -16.80 11.17
C ASP A 58 -9.31 -17.73 9.96
N ASP A 59 -10.47 -17.84 9.31
CA ASP A 59 -10.64 -18.67 8.11
C ASP A 59 -9.87 -18.09 6.91
N LEU A 60 -9.81 -16.76 6.80
CA LEU A 60 -9.07 -16.03 5.77
C LEU A 60 -7.57 -16.30 5.89
N LEU A 61 -6.99 -16.14 7.09
CA LEU A 61 -5.56 -16.32 7.33
C LEU A 61 -5.14 -17.80 7.25
N ALA A 62 -6.03 -18.72 7.65
CA ALA A 62 -5.80 -20.15 7.51
C ALA A 62 -5.95 -20.66 6.06
N GLY A 63 -6.42 -19.80 5.14
CA GLY A 63 -6.74 -20.19 3.77
C GLY A 63 -7.83 -21.26 3.67
N LYS A 64 -8.72 -21.29 4.68
CA LYS A 64 -9.78 -22.29 4.81
C LYS A 64 -10.92 -21.96 3.85
N LYS A 65 -11.39 -22.98 3.13
CA LYS A 65 -12.58 -22.87 2.30
C LYS A 65 -13.82 -22.80 3.19
N VAL A 66 -14.60 -21.74 3.04
CA VAL A 66 -15.89 -21.52 3.72
C VAL A 66 -17.00 -21.62 2.69
N THR A 67 -18.00 -22.45 2.96
CA THR A 67 -19.16 -22.64 2.09
C THR A 67 -20.43 -22.22 2.83
N ARG A 68 -21.27 -21.43 2.17
CA ARG A 68 -22.60 -21.01 2.65
C ARG A 68 -23.67 -21.54 1.72
N PHE A 69 -24.75 -22.05 2.30
CA PHE A 69 -25.89 -22.63 1.59
C PHE A 69 -27.08 -21.69 1.59
N PHE A 70 -27.80 -21.67 0.47
CA PHE A 70 -28.91 -20.76 0.19
C PHE A 70 -30.08 -21.55 -0.42
N SER A 71 -31.32 -21.21 -0.07
CA SER A 71 -32.51 -21.96 -0.51
C SER A 71 -33.00 -21.54 -1.90
N LEU A 72 -32.92 -22.41 -2.91
CA LEU A 72 -33.43 -22.11 -4.26
C LEU A 72 -34.89 -21.67 -4.27
N ARG A 73 -35.72 -22.28 -3.41
CA ARG A 73 -37.14 -21.96 -3.28
C ARG A 73 -37.38 -20.52 -2.79
N SER A 74 -36.48 -20.00 -1.96
CA SER A 74 -36.63 -18.70 -1.33
C SER A 74 -36.45 -17.54 -2.31
N TYR A 75 -35.78 -17.76 -3.46
CA TYR A 75 -35.41 -16.69 -4.39
C TYR A 75 -36.11 -16.76 -5.76
N GLY A 76 -36.75 -17.88 -6.10
CA GLY A 76 -37.49 -18.02 -7.36
C GLY A 76 -38.63 -17.01 -7.56
N HIS A 77 -39.17 -16.46 -6.47
CA HIS A 77 -40.21 -15.43 -6.45
C HIS A 77 -39.97 -14.39 -5.35
N ALA A 78 -38.73 -13.88 -5.23
CA ALA A 78 -38.43 -12.87 -4.20
C ALA A 78 -39.09 -11.51 -4.52
N GLU A 79 -40.14 -11.14 -3.78
CA GLU A 79 -40.85 -9.87 -3.95
C GLU A 79 -40.31 -8.73 -3.08
N ASN A 80 -39.53 -9.04 -2.04
CA ASN A 80 -39.00 -8.10 -1.06
C ASN A 80 -37.48 -8.02 -1.09
N GLU A 81 -36.97 -6.83 -0.80
CA GLU A 81 -35.54 -6.62 -0.59
C GLU A 81 -35.06 -7.30 0.68
N ARG A 82 -33.94 -8.04 0.59
CA ARG A 82 -33.29 -8.60 1.77
C ARG A 82 -31.83 -8.93 1.51
N ILE A 83 -31.08 -8.96 2.61
CA ILE A 83 -29.71 -9.47 2.67
C ILE A 83 -29.76 -10.87 3.25
N ASP A 84 -29.12 -11.83 2.60
CA ASP A 84 -29.02 -13.21 3.04
C ASP A 84 -27.54 -13.62 3.15
N ILE A 85 -27.11 -14.04 4.33
CA ILE A 85 -25.72 -14.45 4.62
C ILE A 85 -25.49 -15.96 4.43
N GLY A 86 -26.56 -16.73 4.23
CA GLY A 86 -26.54 -18.17 4.05
C GLY A 86 -26.28 -18.98 5.32
N ALA A 87 -26.65 -20.26 5.28
CA ALA A 87 -26.44 -21.22 6.36
C ALA A 87 -25.09 -21.94 6.24
N MET A 88 -24.54 -22.41 7.36
CA MET A 88 -23.31 -23.24 7.35
C MET A 88 -23.56 -24.67 6.83
N ASP A 89 -24.81 -25.12 6.89
CA ASP A 89 -25.21 -26.48 6.52
C ASP A 89 -26.53 -26.41 5.73
N ALA A 90 -26.63 -27.17 4.65
CA ALA A 90 -27.85 -27.33 3.85
C ALA A 90 -29.01 -27.94 4.67
N ASN A 91 -28.70 -28.72 5.71
CA ASN A 91 -29.70 -29.30 6.62
C ASN A 91 -30.43 -28.26 7.48
N ALA A 92 -29.96 -27.01 7.49
CA ALA A 92 -30.71 -25.91 8.10
C ALA A 92 -32.00 -25.57 7.33
N PHE A 93 -32.15 -26.06 6.11
CA PHE A 93 -33.34 -25.85 5.28
C PHE A 93 -34.24 -27.09 5.27
N GLY A 94 -35.56 -26.88 5.21
CA GLY A 94 -36.54 -27.98 5.16
C GLY A 94 -36.44 -28.89 3.92
N ASN A 95 -35.68 -28.50 2.89
CA ASN A 95 -35.27 -29.38 1.80
C ASN A 95 -33.79 -29.10 1.42
N PRO A 96 -32.84 -29.89 1.94
CA PRO A 96 -31.40 -29.68 1.70
C PRO A 96 -31.00 -29.81 0.22
N TYR A 97 -31.72 -30.60 -0.57
CA TYR A 97 -31.46 -30.80 -1.99
C TYR A 97 -31.92 -29.64 -2.88
N ALA A 98 -32.73 -28.74 -2.34
CA ALA A 98 -33.18 -27.53 -3.03
C ALA A 98 -32.36 -26.30 -2.62
N THR A 99 -31.03 -26.47 -2.57
CA THR A 99 -30.09 -25.41 -2.19
C THR A 99 -29.04 -25.18 -3.26
N PHE A 100 -28.48 -23.98 -3.30
CA PHE A 100 -27.23 -23.69 -3.96
C PHE A 100 -26.22 -23.19 -2.94
N SER A 101 -24.94 -23.18 -3.30
CA SER A 101 -23.88 -22.79 -2.39
C SER A 101 -22.97 -21.74 -2.98
N ILE A 102 -22.47 -20.85 -2.13
CA ILE A 102 -21.37 -19.95 -2.44
C ILE A 102 -20.18 -20.40 -1.59
N SER A 103 -19.05 -20.67 -2.24
CA SER A 103 -17.81 -21.03 -1.57
C SER A 103 -16.80 -19.90 -1.73
N MET A 104 -16.13 -19.56 -0.63
CA MET A 104 -15.08 -18.56 -0.57
C MET A 104 -13.82 -19.20 -0.01
N GLN A 105 -12.68 -18.83 -0.54
CA GLN A 105 -11.39 -19.23 -0.01
C GLN A 105 -10.42 -18.09 -0.32
N ALA A 106 -9.65 -17.70 0.70
CA ALA A 106 -8.48 -16.88 0.46
C ALA A 106 -7.28 -17.80 0.28
N GLU A 107 -6.47 -17.50 -0.70
CA GLU A 107 -5.10 -18.00 -0.75
C GLU A 107 -4.20 -16.79 -0.64
N ARG A 108 -3.06 -16.92 0.04
CA ARG A 108 -2.00 -15.94 -0.19
C ARG A 108 -1.72 -16.03 -1.67
N ALA A 109 -1.93 -14.92 -2.39
CA ALA A 109 -1.41 -14.82 -3.73
C ALA A 109 0.08 -15.21 -3.64
N ALA A 110 0.47 -16.32 -4.26
CA ALA A 110 1.87 -16.57 -4.53
C ALA A 110 2.32 -15.29 -5.21
N SER A 111 3.21 -14.52 -4.56
CA SER A 111 3.47 -13.11 -4.83
C SER A 111 3.40 -12.81 -6.34
N ASN A 112 2.19 -12.49 -6.80
CA ASN A 112 1.90 -11.99 -8.14
C ASN A 112 1.94 -10.46 -8.12
N ALA A 113 2.42 -9.89 -7.01
CA ALA A 113 3.43 -8.87 -7.12
C ALA A 113 4.52 -9.44 -8.04
N SER A 114 4.37 -9.20 -9.35
CA SER A 114 5.47 -9.35 -10.28
C SER A 114 6.74 -8.85 -9.57
N PRO A 115 7.86 -9.57 -9.65
CA PRO A 115 9.14 -9.06 -9.19
C PRO A 115 9.49 -7.68 -9.81
N SER A 116 8.72 -7.22 -10.80
CA SER A 116 8.77 -5.89 -11.39
C SER A 116 7.99 -4.76 -10.69
N MET A 117 7.25 -4.99 -9.59
CA MET A 117 6.78 -3.87 -8.73
C MET A 117 7.48 -3.81 -7.36
N GLY A 118 8.01 -4.92 -6.84
CA GLY A 118 8.67 -4.96 -5.53
C GLY A 118 9.96 -4.14 -5.46
N ALA A 119 10.77 -4.12 -6.53
CA ALA A 119 11.98 -3.31 -6.62
C ALA A 119 11.88 -2.21 -7.68
N ALA A 120 11.42 -2.54 -8.89
CA ALA A 120 11.34 -1.55 -9.96
C ALA A 120 10.30 -0.45 -9.68
N GLY A 121 9.37 -0.67 -8.74
CA GLY A 121 8.45 0.36 -8.29
C GLY A 121 9.14 1.58 -7.68
N PHE A 122 10.33 1.43 -7.10
CA PHE A 122 11.13 2.54 -6.57
C PHE A 122 11.73 3.41 -7.69
N GLN A 123 11.86 2.90 -8.91
CA GLN A 123 12.45 3.65 -10.02
C GLN A 123 11.66 4.91 -10.36
N GLY A 124 12.37 6.00 -10.66
CA GLY A 124 11.82 7.26 -11.11
C GLY A 124 12.16 8.44 -10.21
N ASP A 125 11.52 9.56 -10.51
CA ASP A 125 11.70 10.81 -9.78
C ASP A 125 10.59 10.99 -8.74
N TRP A 126 10.99 11.33 -7.52
CA TRP A 126 10.11 11.50 -6.37
C TRP A 126 10.39 12.85 -5.74
N VAL A 127 9.36 13.65 -5.53
CA VAL A 127 9.52 15.02 -5.07
C VAL A 127 8.49 15.40 -4.02
N TYR A 128 8.91 16.19 -3.06
CA TYR A 128 8.10 16.87 -2.08
C TYR A 128 8.34 18.37 -2.20
N GLN A 129 7.27 19.15 -2.03
CA GLN A 129 7.35 20.60 -2.11
C GLN A 129 6.29 21.26 -1.23
N GLN A 130 6.72 22.24 -0.44
CA GLN A 130 5.84 23.17 0.26
C GLN A 130 5.60 24.45 -0.54
N THR A 131 4.41 25.02 -0.37
CA THR A 131 4.08 26.35 -0.93
C THR A 131 4.09 27.48 0.10
N CYS A 132 4.18 27.16 1.39
CA CYS A 132 4.20 28.11 2.50
C CYS A 132 5.53 28.06 3.29
N GLY A 133 5.67 28.98 4.26
CA GLY A 133 6.77 28.96 5.24
C GLY A 133 8.17 29.05 4.59
N TRP A 134 9.05 28.13 4.99
CA TRP A 134 10.40 28.02 4.44
C TRP A 134 10.45 27.43 3.03
N ARG A 135 9.29 27.00 2.49
CA ARG A 135 9.18 26.36 1.16
C ARG A 135 10.15 25.18 1.05
N HIS A 136 10.06 24.27 2.02
CA HIS A 136 10.83 23.02 2.03
C HIS A 136 10.56 22.24 0.74
N ALA A 137 11.62 21.76 0.11
CA ALA A 137 11.59 20.93 -1.08
C ALA A 137 12.64 19.83 -0.93
N ALA A 138 12.22 18.61 -1.18
CA ALA A 138 13.09 17.45 -1.14
C ALA A 138 12.80 16.55 -2.34
N GLY A 139 13.78 15.80 -2.80
CA GLY A 139 13.56 14.85 -3.88
C GLY A 139 14.62 13.77 -3.98
N VAL A 140 14.23 12.64 -4.57
CA VAL A 140 15.13 11.56 -4.95
C VAL A 140 14.83 11.12 -6.37
N SER A 141 15.90 10.89 -7.15
CA SER A 141 15.83 10.31 -8.49
C SER A 141 16.50 8.95 -8.43
N LEU A 142 15.73 7.88 -8.68
CA LEU A 142 16.15 6.50 -8.45
C LEU A 142 16.23 5.72 -9.75
N LYS A 143 17.38 5.07 -9.98
CA LYS A 143 17.59 4.03 -10.97
C LYS A 143 17.68 2.69 -10.26
N VAL A 144 16.82 1.75 -10.62
CA VAL A 144 16.78 0.44 -9.99
C VAL A 144 17.30 -0.63 -10.96
N ARG A 145 18.20 -1.47 -10.48
CA ARG A 145 18.73 -2.61 -11.21
C ARG A 145 19.10 -3.72 -10.23
N ASP A 146 18.66 -4.95 -10.50
CA ASP A 146 19.05 -6.14 -9.75
C ASP A 146 18.84 -6.02 -8.22
N GLY A 147 17.73 -5.40 -7.81
CA GLY A 147 17.39 -5.17 -6.40
C GLY A 147 18.21 -4.07 -5.71
N LYS A 148 19.03 -3.33 -6.45
CA LYS A 148 19.79 -2.17 -5.97
C LYS A 148 19.22 -0.89 -6.56
N ALA A 149 19.29 0.19 -5.79
CA ALA A 149 18.96 1.53 -6.27
C ALA A 149 20.20 2.43 -6.22
N THR A 150 20.37 3.25 -7.24
CA THR A 150 21.34 4.34 -7.27
C THR A 150 20.70 5.62 -7.79
N GLY A 151 21.25 6.76 -7.45
CA GLY A 151 20.84 8.03 -8.05
C GLY A 151 21.20 9.23 -7.20
N ASN A 152 20.32 10.22 -7.21
CA ASN A 152 20.59 11.53 -6.62
C ASN A 152 19.50 11.92 -5.63
N TRP A 153 19.88 12.74 -4.65
CA TRP A 153 18.97 13.29 -3.67
C TRP A 153 19.20 14.79 -3.51
N SER A 154 18.16 15.49 -3.06
CA SER A 154 18.25 16.86 -2.59
C SER A 154 17.26 17.10 -1.47
N ASP A 155 17.63 17.96 -0.53
CA ASP A 155 16.78 18.41 0.55
C ASP A 155 17.14 19.85 0.93
N GLY A 156 16.19 20.77 0.82
CA GLY A 156 16.45 22.17 1.08
C GLY A 156 15.22 23.04 1.11
N SER A 157 15.44 24.35 1.19
CA SER A 157 14.40 25.36 1.35
C SER A 157 14.47 26.39 0.25
N GLY A 158 13.34 27.06 0.00
CA GLY A 158 13.28 28.21 -0.90
C GLY A 158 14.12 29.43 -0.44
N ARG A 159 14.85 29.32 0.68
CA ARG A 159 15.76 30.35 1.21
C ARG A 159 17.24 30.06 0.92
N GLY A 160 17.54 29.05 0.09
CA GLY A 160 18.91 28.74 -0.33
C GLY A 160 19.70 27.92 0.69
N ILE A 161 19.03 27.32 1.67
CA ILE A 161 19.62 26.36 2.61
C ILE A 161 19.25 24.96 2.12
N GLY A 162 20.22 24.07 1.98
CA GLY A 162 19.97 22.69 1.62
C GLY A 162 21.24 21.91 1.31
N GLU A 163 21.05 20.62 1.13
CA GLU A 163 22.08 19.65 0.77
C GLU A 163 21.61 18.81 -0.41
N GLN A 164 22.57 18.24 -1.12
CA GLN A 164 22.32 17.37 -2.26
C GLN A 164 23.49 16.42 -2.43
N GLY A 165 23.24 15.37 -3.21
CA GLY A 165 24.33 14.54 -3.70
C GLY A 165 23.85 13.23 -4.27
N SER A 166 24.59 12.17 -3.97
CA SER A 166 24.36 10.83 -4.50
C SER A 166 23.78 9.91 -3.44
N LEU A 167 22.96 8.96 -3.86
CA LEU A 167 22.42 7.91 -2.99
C LEU A 167 22.63 6.54 -3.62
N GLN A 168 22.87 5.54 -2.78
CA GLN A 168 22.86 4.14 -3.17
C GLN A 168 22.16 3.30 -2.11
N GLY A 169 21.59 2.16 -2.50
CA GLY A 169 20.90 1.32 -1.54
C GLY A 169 20.50 -0.04 -2.06
N ASP A 170 20.08 -0.88 -1.12
CA ASP A 170 19.58 -2.23 -1.35
C ASP A 170 18.08 -2.29 -1.07
N ILE A 171 17.35 -2.96 -1.95
CA ILE A 171 15.92 -3.21 -1.80
C ILE A 171 15.74 -4.61 -1.22
N ARG A 172 15.21 -4.67 -0.01
CA ARG A 172 14.90 -5.92 0.69
C ARG A 172 13.65 -5.74 1.54
N ASP A 173 12.85 -6.80 1.64
CA ASP A 173 11.61 -6.81 2.42
C ASP A 173 10.64 -5.65 2.07
N GLY A 174 10.58 -5.29 0.79
CA GLY A 174 9.73 -4.20 0.29
C GLY A 174 10.18 -2.78 0.66
N LYS A 175 11.39 -2.62 1.22
CA LYS A 175 11.98 -1.33 1.60
C LYS A 175 13.28 -1.10 0.84
N LEU A 176 13.52 0.15 0.46
CA LEU A 176 14.84 0.60 -0.02
C LEU A 176 15.62 1.15 1.15
N TYR A 177 16.71 0.49 1.55
CA TYR A 177 17.64 1.01 2.56
C TYR A 177 18.71 1.83 1.84
N ALA A 178 18.72 3.13 2.08
CA ALA A 178 19.53 4.09 1.34
C ALA A 178 20.65 4.68 2.21
N HIS A 179 21.80 4.82 1.57
CA HIS A 179 22.98 5.48 2.09
C HIS A 179 23.24 6.72 1.23
N PHE A 180 23.48 7.84 1.90
CA PHE A 180 23.67 9.13 1.25
C PHE A 180 25.13 9.54 1.23
N CYS A 181 25.47 10.28 0.19
CA CYS A 181 26.73 10.94 0.00
C CYS A 181 26.38 12.41 -0.31
N THR A 182 26.82 13.32 0.54
CA THR A 182 26.59 14.77 0.37
C THR A 182 27.72 15.36 -0.45
N ASP A 183 27.38 16.09 -1.51
CA ASP A 183 28.38 16.73 -2.36
C ASP A 183 29.08 17.86 -1.58
N SER A 184 30.41 17.93 -1.69
CA SER A 184 31.17 19.10 -1.26
C SER A 184 31.14 20.21 -2.32
N PRO A 185 31.38 21.49 -1.95
CA PRO A 185 31.49 22.58 -2.92
C PRO A 185 32.50 22.30 -4.05
N GLU A 186 33.60 21.61 -3.75
CA GLU A 186 34.64 21.24 -4.70
C GLU A 186 34.17 20.14 -5.67
N GLN A 187 33.37 19.18 -5.19
CA GLN A 187 32.78 18.12 -6.02
C GLN A 187 31.74 18.70 -6.99
N MET A 188 30.90 19.61 -6.50
CA MET A 188 29.95 20.35 -7.34
C MET A 188 30.64 21.16 -8.43
N ALA A 189 31.81 21.74 -8.14
CA ALA A 189 32.59 22.52 -9.11
C ALA A 189 33.32 21.66 -10.14
N SER A 190 33.54 20.37 -9.86
CA SER A 190 34.33 19.45 -10.70
C SER A 190 33.49 18.42 -11.44
N ASP A 191 32.17 18.41 -11.27
CA ASP A 191 31.24 17.41 -11.83
C ASP A 191 31.63 15.97 -11.45
N VAL A 192 32.30 15.80 -10.32
CA VAL A 192 32.66 14.51 -9.74
C VAL A 192 31.62 14.17 -8.67
N GLY A 193 30.80 13.17 -8.94
CA GLY A 193 29.81 12.69 -7.97
C GLY A 193 30.47 12.18 -6.68
N CYS A 194 29.84 12.46 -5.54
CA CYS A 194 30.28 11.99 -4.23
C CYS A 194 30.35 10.45 -4.17
N THR A 195 31.47 9.90 -3.68
CA THR A 195 31.72 8.45 -3.57
C THR A 195 31.81 7.93 -2.13
N ASN A 196 31.89 8.81 -1.14
CA ASN A 196 31.97 8.48 0.29
C ASN A 196 30.58 8.38 0.94
N PHE A 197 29.89 7.27 0.71
CA PHE A 197 28.57 7.04 1.29
C PHE A 197 28.66 6.79 2.80
N ASP A 198 27.79 7.44 3.57
CA ASP A 198 27.62 7.11 4.99
C ASP A 198 26.95 5.74 5.13
N THR A 199 27.72 4.78 5.64
CA THR A 199 27.27 3.39 5.86
C THR A 199 26.97 3.10 7.33
N THR A 200 27.13 4.08 8.22
CA THR A 200 26.94 3.89 9.66
C THR A 200 25.47 3.68 10.01
N GLN A 201 24.57 4.39 9.33
CA GLN A 201 23.13 4.23 9.39
C GLN A 201 22.54 4.36 7.98
N ALA A 202 21.42 3.67 7.76
CA ALA A 202 20.67 3.77 6.53
C ALA A 202 19.32 4.41 6.85
N ASP A 203 18.96 5.40 6.07
CA ASP A 203 17.56 5.76 5.92
C ASP A 203 16.84 4.63 5.19
N TYR A 204 15.51 4.63 5.24
CA TYR A 204 14.78 3.76 4.34
C TYR A 204 13.56 4.43 3.73
N PHE A 205 13.19 3.92 2.55
CA PHE A 205 12.01 4.32 1.84
C PHE A 205 11.00 3.19 1.76
N VAL A 206 9.73 3.56 1.89
CA VAL A 206 8.58 2.64 1.70
C VAL A 206 7.74 3.14 0.53
N LEU A 207 7.61 2.30 -0.49
CA LEU A 207 6.78 2.58 -1.65
C LEU A 207 5.30 2.34 -1.31
N ARG A 208 4.45 3.34 -1.54
CA ARG A 208 3.00 3.25 -1.37
C ARG A 208 2.29 3.79 -2.61
N GLY A 209 2.27 2.98 -3.67
CA GLY A 209 1.68 3.37 -4.95
C GLY A 209 2.46 4.49 -5.64
N ASP A 210 1.88 5.69 -5.70
CA ASP A 210 2.50 6.90 -6.25
C ASP A 210 3.14 7.81 -5.18
N GLN A 211 3.26 7.30 -3.96
CA GLN A 211 3.95 7.94 -2.84
C GLN A 211 5.18 7.13 -2.41
N LEU A 212 6.18 7.85 -1.90
CA LEU A 212 7.39 7.28 -1.34
C LEU A 212 7.64 7.92 0.04
N ASP A 213 7.40 7.15 1.09
CA ASP A 213 7.65 7.62 2.46
C ASP A 213 9.14 7.47 2.79
N TRP A 214 9.75 8.55 3.26
CA TRP A 214 11.15 8.61 3.68
C TRP A 214 11.23 8.55 5.20
N TYR A 215 11.96 7.57 5.74
CA TYR A 215 12.24 7.40 7.15
C TYR A 215 13.71 7.64 7.46
N GLN A 216 13.95 8.44 8.49
CA GLN A 216 15.28 8.78 9.00
C GLN A 216 15.51 8.14 10.37
N PRO A 217 16.76 7.78 10.71
CA PRO A 217 17.09 7.28 12.02
C PRO A 217 17.01 8.40 13.07
N TRP A 218 16.37 8.10 14.19
CA TRP A 218 16.28 8.95 15.37
C TRP A 218 16.51 8.11 16.63
N GLY A 219 17.75 8.17 17.13
CA GLY A 219 18.18 7.35 18.26
C GLY A 219 18.12 5.86 17.93
N LYS A 220 17.19 5.13 18.57
CA LYS A 220 16.98 3.67 18.37
C LYS A 220 15.81 3.34 17.45
N LYS A 221 15.11 4.34 16.91
CA LYS A 221 13.93 4.16 16.06
C LYS A 221 14.16 4.86 14.73
N ASN A 222 13.37 4.50 13.73
CA ASN A 222 13.24 5.29 12.53
C ASN A 222 11.92 6.06 12.60
N VAL A 223 11.95 7.34 12.26
CA VAL A 223 10.80 8.22 12.24
C VAL A 223 10.52 8.65 10.80
N LYS A 224 9.25 8.73 10.45
CA LYS A 224 8.85 9.22 9.14
C LYS A 224 9.21 10.70 9.05
N TYR A 225 10.05 11.04 8.09
CA TYR A 225 10.47 12.40 7.80
C TYR A 225 9.49 13.08 6.84
N LEU A 226 9.31 12.52 5.64
CA LEU A 226 8.47 13.09 4.58
C LEU A 226 7.73 12.02 3.78
N THR A 227 6.71 12.45 3.04
CA THR A 227 6.14 11.67 1.92
C THR A 227 6.44 12.40 0.62
N LEU A 228 7.23 11.76 -0.24
CA LEU A 228 7.51 12.23 -1.59
C LEU A 228 6.45 11.72 -2.56
N HIS A 229 6.21 12.44 -3.65
CA HIS A 229 5.26 12.09 -4.69
C HIS A 229 5.96 11.82 -6.01
N ARG A 230 5.49 10.80 -6.74
CA ARG A 230 6.03 10.50 -8.06
C ARG A 230 5.87 11.69 -9.00
N LYS A 231 6.96 12.15 -9.59
CA LYS A 231 6.94 13.17 -10.65
C LYS A 231 6.57 12.51 -11.96
N ILE A 232 5.45 12.93 -12.53
CA ILE A 232 4.94 12.42 -13.81
C ILE A 232 4.90 13.58 -14.80
N ALA A 233 5.53 13.41 -15.97
CA ALA A 233 5.54 14.42 -17.01
C ALA A 233 4.10 14.85 -17.38
N GLY A 234 3.86 16.16 -17.43
CA GLY A 234 2.54 16.73 -17.73
C GLY A 234 1.53 16.69 -16.58
N LYS A 235 1.86 16.09 -15.42
CA LYS A 235 1.02 16.15 -14.21
C LYS A 235 1.64 17.08 -13.17
N ARG A 236 0.77 17.81 -12.47
CA ARG A 236 1.19 18.63 -11.33
C ARG A 236 1.49 17.72 -10.15
N THR A 237 2.65 17.90 -9.53
CA THR A 237 2.98 17.23 -8.26
C THR A 237 2.12 17.82 -7.14
N PRO A 238 1.58 16.98 -6.22
CA PRO A 238 1.01 17.46 -4.97
C PRO A 238 1.98 18.36 -4.20
N THR A 239 1.42 19.34 -3.49
CA THR A 239 2.18 20.27 -2.65
C THR A 239 1.63 20.26 -1.23
N ASP A 240 2.51 20.35 -0.23
CA ASP A 240 2.10 20.50 1.16
C ASP A 240 1.93 21.99 1.52
N ASN A 241 0.81 22.29 2.17
CA ASN A 241 0.46 23.63 2.63
C ASN A 241 0.39 23.70 4.16
N ARG A 242 0.81 22.64 4.86
CA ARG A 242 0.94 22.62 6.32
C ARG A 242 2.36 23.05 6.67
N CYS A 243 2.46 24.20 7.29
CA CYS A 243 3.72 24.76 7.75
C CYS A 243 3.64 24.94 9.27
N GLU A 244 4.62 24.40 10.00
CA GLU A 244 4.78 24.74 11.42
C GLU A 244 5.33 26.16 11.52
N GLY A 245 4.66 27.04 12.27
CA GLY A 245 5.16 28.37 12.63
C GLY A 245 4.65 29.56 11.81
N GLU A 246 3.35 29.69 11.56
CA GLU A 246 2.72 31.02 11.51
C GLU A 246 2.09 31.33 12.88
N GLN A 247 2.93 31.78 13.81
CA GLN A 247 2.57 32.70 14.89
C GLN A 247 3.42 33.94 14.73
#